data_AF-A0A3M6AHM0-F1
#
_entry.id   AF-A0A3M6AHM0-F1
#
_cell.length_a   1.000
_cell.length_b   1.000
_cell.length_c   1.000
_cell.angle_alpha   90.00
_cell.angle_beta   90.00
_cell.angle_gamma   90.00
#
_symmetry.space_group_name_H-M   'P 1'
#
loop_
_entity.id
_entity.type
_entity.pdbx_description
1 polymer ?
#
loop_
_entity_poly.entity_id
_entity_poly.type
_entity_poly.pdbx_seq_one_letter_code
_entity_poly.pdbx_strand_id
1 'polypeptide(L)' 'MHVYSASKRLRTGRYSAIGQIYMVTSVTRGREPVFADVRLGRLLVRELRRCEEQELVKSLA' A
#
# COMPACT_ATOMS: atom_id res chain seq x y z
N MET A 1 -33.45 -13.05 -10.77
CA MET A 1 -32.67 -11.94 -11.38
C MET A 1 -31.24 -12.00 -10.85
N HIS A 2 -30.28 -12.35 -11.69
CA HIS A 2 -28.87 -12.41 -11.29
C HIS A 2 -28.27 -10.99 -11.37
N VAL A 3 -28.03 -10.37 -10.21
CA VAL A 3 -27.36 -9.07 -10.16
C VAL A 3 -25.86 -9.32 -10.32
N TYR A 4 -25.36 -9.25 -11.55
CA TYR A 4 -23.92 -9.24 -11.77
C TYR A 4 -23.37 -7.95 -11.14
N SER A 5 -22.57 -8.09 -10.07
CA SER A 5 -21.79 -6.98 -9.52
C SER A 5 -21.01 -6.32 -10.65
N ALA A 6 -21.29 -5.05 -10.93
CA ALA A 6 -20.62 -4.24 -11.95
C ALA A 6 -19.19 -3.86 -11.52
N SER A 7 -18.43 -4.82 -10.97
CA SER A 7 -17.10 -4.63 -10.38
C SER A 7 -16.08 -4.01 -11.34
N LYS A 8 -16.24 -4.26 -12.65
CA LYS A 8 -15.38 -3.69 -13.71
C LYS A 8 -15.61 -2.19 -13.91
N ARG A 9 -16.86 -1.71 -13.78
CA ARG A 9 -17.22 -0.29 -13.97
C ARG A 9 -16.74 0.61 -12.84
N LEU A 10 -16.51 0.06 -11.65
CA LEU A 10 -15.93 0.80 -10.51
C LEU A 10 -14.47 1.22 -10.73
N ARG A 11 -13.78 0.71 -11.76
CA ARG A 11 -12.41 1.09 -12.11
C ARG A 11 -12.34 2.18 -13.17
N THR A 12 -13.42 2.39 -13.92
CA THR A 12 -13.49 3.43 -14.96
C THR A 12 -13.40 4.81 -14.30
N GLY A 13 -12.51 5.67 -14.82
CA GLY A 13 -12.29 7.02 -14.30
C GLY A 13 -11.32 7.12 -13.11
N ARG A 14 -10.69 6.01 -12.66
CA ARG A 14 -9.59 6.08 -11.70
C ARG A 14 -8.34 6.65 -12.38
N TYR A 15 -7.76 7.67 -11.77
CA TYR A 15 -6.48 8.25 -12.16
C TYR A 15 -5.71 8.66 -10.90
N SER A 16 -4.39 8.79 -11.04
CA SER A 16 -3.54 9.35 -9.99
C SER A 16 -3.58 10.87 -10.10
N ALA A 17 -4.30 11.50 -9.20
CA ALA A 17 -4.35 12.95 -9.05
C ALA A 17 -3.06 13.45 -8.39
N ILE A 18 -2.47 14.48 -8.99
CA ILE A 18 -1.29 15.17 -8.44
C ILE A 18 -1.70 15.84 -7.12
N GLY A 19 -0.82 15.76 -6.12
CA GLY A 19 -1.01 16.40 -4.82
C GLY A 19 -1.98 15.69 -3.87
N GLN A 20 -2.59 14.58 -4.29
CA GLN A 20 -3.43 13.77 -3.40
C GLN A 20 -2.61 12.81 -2.55
N ILE A 21 -3.03 12.65 -1.29
CA ILE A 21 -2.46 11.66 -0.38
C ILE A 21 -3.20 10.33 -0.60
N TYR A 22 -2.43 9.28 -0.83
CA TYR A 22 -2.96 7.93 -1.05
C TYR A 22 -2.63 7.03 0.14
N MET A 23 -3.64 6.31 0.63
CA MET A 23 -3.43 5.21 1.58
C MET A 23 -3.24 3.91 0.80
N VAL A 24 -2.04 3.33 0.91
CA VAL A 24 -1.68 2.08 0.25
C VAL A 24 -1.53 0.99 1.31
N THR A 25 -2.20 -0.14 1.10
CA THR A 25 -2.11 -1.32 1.96
C THR A 25 -1.62 -2.51 1.17
N SER A 26 -0.70 -3.29 1.73
CA SER A 26 -0.23 -4.55 1.16
C SER A 26 -0.31 -5.67 2.19
N VAL A 27 -0.25 -6.92 1.72
CA VAL A 27 -0.22 -8.12 2.57
C VAL A 27 1.07 -8.90 2.30
N THR A 28 1.54 -9.64 3.29
CA THR A 28 2.67 -10.55 3.11
C THR A 28 2.32 -11.64 2.09
N ARG A 29 3.36 -12.14 1.40
CA ARG A 29 3.20 -13.28 0.50
C ARG A 29 2.62 -14.47 1.27
N GLY A 30 1.61 -15.13 0.70
CA GLY A 30 0.91 -16.23 1.36
C GLY A 30 0.16 -15.84 2.64
N ARG A 31 0.04 -14.54 2.96
CA ARG A 31 -0.48 -14.02 4.23
C ARG A 31 0.24 -14.57 5.46
N GLU A 32 1.52 -14.91 5.32
CA GLU A 32 2.35 -15.35 6.43
C GLU A 32 2.47 -14.25 7.50
N PRO A 33 2.33 -14.56 8.80
CA PRO A 33 2.31 -13.57 9.87
C PRO A 33 3.74 -13.11 10.26
N VAL A 34 4.54 -12.66 9.29
CA VAL A 34 5.95 -12.27 9.49
C VAL A 34 6.11 -11.18 10.56
N PHE A 35 5.13 -10.28 10.69
CA PHE A 35 5.15 -9.20 11.69
C PHE A 35 4.62 -9.61 13.07
N ALA A 36 4.39 -10.90 13.34
CA ALA A 36 4.19 -11.39 14.70
C ALA A 36 5.41 -11.06 15.59
N ASP A 37 6.61 -10.99 15.01
CA ASP A 37 7.76 -10.35 15.63
C ASP A 37 7.77 -8.84 15.32
N VAL A 38 7.49 -8.03 16.33
CA VAL A 38 7.46 -6.55 16.24
C VAL A 38 8.80 -5.96 15.79
N ARG A 39 9.93 -6.65 16.02
CA ARG A 39 11.25 -6.19 15.56
C ARG A 39 11.34 -6.15 14.04
N LEU A 40 10.71 -7.11 13.35
CA LEU A 40 10.65 -7.14 11.89
C LEU A 40 9.77 -6.01 11.36
N GLY A 41 8.68 -5.67 12.05
CA GLY A 41 7.88 -4.49 11.74
C GLY A 41 8.68 -3.19 11.84
N ARG A 42 9.48 -3.02 12.91
CA ARG A 42 10.37 -1.85 13.05
C ARG A 42 11.47 -1.81 11.99
N LEU A 43 11.98 -2.96 11.57
CA LEU A 43 12.94 -3.03 10.47
C LEU A 43 12.32 -2.51 9.17
N LEU A 44 11.11 -2.95 8.83
CA LEU A 44 10.38 -2.45 7.65
C LEU A 44 10.20 -0.93 7.71
N VAL A 45 9.76 -0.37 8.85
CA VAL A 45 9.58 1.08 9.01
C VAL A 45 10.89 1.84 8.73
N ARG A 46 12.03 1.35 9.23
CA ARG A 46 13.32 1.98 8.97
C ARG A 46 13.71 1.95 7.49
N GLU A 47 13.48 0.85 6.78
CA GLU A 47 13.75 0.78 5.35
C GLU A 47 12.83 1.70 4.54
N LEU A 48 11.54 1.83 4.92
CA LEU A 48 10.63 2.79 4.28
C LEU A 48 11.12 4.23 4.44
N ARG A 49 11.55 4.61 5.66
CA ARG A 49 12.13 5.93 5.92
C ARG A 49 13.43 6.16 5.15
N ARG A 50 14.30 5.15 5.10
CA ARG A 50 15.55 5.22 4.34
C ARG A 50 15.30 5.47 2.85
N CYS A 51 14.28 4.85 2.25
CA CYS A 51 13.91 5.11 0.86
C CYS A 51 13.46 6.57 0.65
N GLU A 52 12.78 7.16 1.62
CA GLU A 52 12.39 8.57 1.60
C GLU A 52 13.59 9.51 1.77
N GLU A 53 14.50 9.21 2.71
CA GLU A 53 15.77 9.93 2.89
C GLU A 53 16.68 9.86 1.65
N GLN A 54 16.59 8.79 0.88
CA GLN A 54 17.31 8.61 -0.39
C GLN A 54 16.57 9.21 -1.60
N GLU A 55 15.45 9.91 -1.39
CA GLU A 55 14.62 10.51 -2.44
C GLU A 55 14.07 9.51 -3.48
N LEU A 56 14.08 8.21 -3.16
CA LEU A 56 13.54 7.16 -4.03
C LEU A 56 12.01 7.11 -4.00
N VAL A 57 11.42 7.64 -2.93
CA VAL A 57 9.97 7.71 -2.73
C VAL A 57 9.61 9.02 -2.02
N LYS A 58 8.37 9.48 -2.22
CA LYS A 58 7.78 10.56 -1.43
C LYS A 58 6.62 9.97 -0.63
N SER A 59 6.73 9.98 0.70
CA SER A 59 5.76 9.33 1.58
C SER A 59 5.43 10.22 2.78
N LEU A 60 4.78 9.66 3.81
CA LEU A 60 4.45 10.34 5.06
C LEU A 60 4.93 9.50 6.26
N ALA A 61 5.99 8.69 6.08
CA ALA A 61 6.43 7.62 7.01
C ALA A 61 7.50 8.05 8.04
#